data_AF-A0AAV2SXC5-F1
#
_entry.id   AF-A0AAV2SXC5-F1
#
_cell.length_a   1.000
_cell.length_b   1.000
_cell.length_c   1.000
_cell.angle_alpha   90.00
_cell.angle_beta   90.00
_cell.angle_gamma   90.00
#
_symmetry.space_group_name_H-M   'P 1'
#
loop_
_entity.id
_entity.type
_entity.pdbx_description
1 polymer ?
#
loop_
_entity_poly.entity_id
_entity_poly.type
_entity_poly.pdbx_seq_one_letter_code
_entity_poly.pdbx_strand_id
1 'polypeptide(L)'
;TFRNTQTPAVGCSYKAAAGYLYPLERGLIYVHKPPVHIRFDEITSVNFARSGSTTRSFDFEIEIKNSQVHTFSSIDKAEYNRLFEYANNKKLRIKNKGNMVC
;
A
#
# COMPACT_ATOMS: atom_id res chain seq x y z
N THR A 1 27.39 10.35 -11.86
CA THR A 1 26.76 9.00 -11.97
C THR A 1 25.57 8.95 -11.02
N PHE A 2 24.39 9.40 -11.46
CA PHE A 2 23.18 9.43 -10.63
C PHE A 2 22.51 8.06 -10.64
N ARG A 3 23.03 7.13 -9.83
CA ARG A 3 22.38 5.84 -9.54
C ARG A 3 21.96 5.85 -8.07
N ASN A 4 20.73 5.35 -7.84
CA ASN A 4 20.04 5.12 -6.57
C ASN A 4 19.01 6.18 -6.15
N THR A 5 17.98 6.42 -6.97
CA THR A 5 16.66 6.71 -6.38
C THR A 5 16.10 5.40 -5.84
N GLN A 6 16.36 5.15 -4.57
CA GLN A 6 15.89 4.02 -3.75
C GLN A 6 14.39 4.12 -3.47
N THR A 7 13.59 4.58 -4.44
CA THR A 7 12.14 4.65 -4.34
C THR A 7 11.57 3.57 -5.25
N PRO A 8 11.50 2.30 -4.79
CA PRO A 8 10.87 1.25 -5.57
C PRO A 8 9.40 1.62 -5.76
N ALA A 9 9.03 1.93 -7.00
CA ALA A 9 7.63 2.08 -7.38
C ALA A 9 6.97 0.71 -7.20
N VAL A 10 5.92 0.66 -6.38
CA VAL A 10 5.16 -0.58 -6.19
C VAL A 10 4.07 -0.63 -7.25
N GLY A 11 4.20 -1.57 -8.19
CA GLY A 11 3.14 -1.84 -9.16
C GLY A 11 1.89 -2.34 -8.46
N CYS A 12 0.76 -1.67 -8.68
CA CYS A 12 -0.51 -2.03 -8.05
C CYS A 12 -1.69 -1.57 -8.90
N SER A 13 -2.88 -2.09 -8.58
CA SER A 13 -4.14 -1.70 -9.19
C SER A 13 -4.99 -0.95 -8.18
N TYR A 14 -5.43 0.27 -8.51
CA TYR A 14 -6.35 1.03 -7.69
C TYR A 14 -7.68 1.21 -8.44
N LYS A 15 -8.79 0.80 -7.83
CA LYS A 15 -10.14 0.87 -8.46
C LYS A 15 -10.18 0.28 -9.88
N ALA A 16 -9.59 -0.92 -10.05
CA ALA A 16 -9.47 -1.62 -11.33
C ALA A 16 -8.63 -0.93 -12.41
N ALA A 17 -7.87 0.11 -12.05
CA ALA A 17 -6.94 0.78 -12.95
C ALA A 17 -5.51 0.45 -12.51
N ALA A 18 -4.66 0.01 -13.44
CA ALA A 18 -3.27 -0.35 -13.15
C ALA A 18 -2.39 0.90 -13.07
N GLY A 19 -1.52 0.96 -12.08
CA GLY A 19 -0.63 2.09 -11.86
C GLY A 19 0.51 1.76 -10.89
N TYR A 20 1.05 2.82 -10.30
CA TYR A 20 2.21 2.72 -9.43
C TYR A 20 1.99 3.52 -8.15
N LEU A 21 2.28 2.88 -7.02
CA LEU A 21 2.30 3.47 -5.69
C LEU A 21 3.74 3.84 -5.32
N TYR A 22 3.96 5.10 -4.99
CA TYR A 22 5.24 5.64 -4.59
C TYR A 22 5.21 6.01 -3.10
N PRO A 23 5.99 5.32 -2.26
CA PRO A 23 6.21 5.73 -0.87
C PRO A 23 7.08 6.99 -0.84
N LEU A 24 6.53 8.08 -0.28
CA LEU A 24 7.19 9.37 -0.09
C LEU A 24 7.53 9.54 1.39
N GLU A 25 8.45 10.44 1.74
CA GLU A 25 8.83 10.65 3.15
C GLU A 25 7.66 11.05 4.06
N ARG A 26 6.68 11.79 3.54
CA ARG A 26 5.53 12.34 4.29
C ARG A 26 4.16 11.79 3.84
N GLY A 27 4.13 10.83 2.92
CA GLY A 27 2.89 10.21 2.48
C GLY A 27 3.09 9.10 1.46
N LEU A 28 2.01 8.79 0.74
CA LEU A 28 1.96 7.85 -0.36
C LEU A 28 1.29 8.54 -1.52
N ILE A 29 1.86 8.41 -2.72
CA ILE A 29 1.24 8.92 -3.95
C ILE A 29 1.03 7.77 -4.92
N TYR A 30 -0.19 7.66 -5.42
CA TYR A 30 -0.53 6.77 -6.50
C TYR A 30 -0.63 7.57 -7.79
N VAL A 31 0.17 7.16 -8.77
CA VAL A 31 0.26 7.81 -10.07
C VAL A 31 -0.50 6.97 -11.09
N HIS A 32 -1.74 7.36 -11.34
CA HIS A 32 -2.55 6.93 -12.48
C HIS A 32 -3.80 7.84 -12.60
N LYS A 33 -4.79 7.50 -13.43
CA LYS A 33 -6.10 8.19 -13.45
C LYS A 33 -7.10 7.45 -12.54
N PRO A 34 -7.62 8.06 -11.46
CA PRO A 34 -7.28 9.38 -10.88
C PRO A 34 -6.00 9.33 -10.01
N PRO A 35 -5.23 10.43 -9.91
CA PRO A 35 -4.08 10.50 -9.01
C PRO A 35 -4.58 10.55 -7.57
N VAL A 36 -3.94 9.79 -6.68
CA VAL A 36 -4.32 9.74 -5.27
C VAL A 36 -3.11 10.13 -4.44
N HIS A 37 -3.27 11.11 -3.56
CA HIS A 37 -2.24 11.54 -2.63
C HIS A 37 -2.77 11.36 -1.20
N ILE A 38 -2.08 10.52 -0.42
CA ILE A 38 -2.45 10.17 0.94
C ILE A 38 -1.33 10.64 1.86
N ARG A 39 -1.61 11.58 2.76
CA ARG A 39 -0.62 12.05 3.74
C ARG A 39 -0.57 11.11 4.94
N PHE A 40 0.62 10.93 5.52
CA PHE A 40 0.74 10.08 6.72
C PHE A 40 -0.06 10.58 7.91
N ASP A 41 -0.21 11.89 8.06
CA ASP A 41 -1.05 12.45 9.13
C ASP A 41 -2.51 12.00 9.03
N GLU A 42 -2.99 11.72 7.82
CA GLU A 42 -4.36 11.29 7.59
C GLU A 42 -4.51 9.77 7.75
N ILE A 43 -3.43 8.98 7.73
CA ILE A 43 -3.51 7.53 7.85
C ILE A 43 -3.83 7.15 9.30
N THR A 44 -4.97 6.50 9.50
CA THR A 44 -5.37 5.91 10.78
C THR A 44 -4.76 4.54 10.95
N SER A 45 -4.81 3.71 9.89
CA SER A 45 -4.23 2.37 9.90
C SER A 45 -4.07 1.82 8.48
N VAL A 46 -3.19 0.85 8.33
CA VAL A 46 -3.02 0.09 7.09
C VAL A 46 -3.40 -1.36 7.32
N ASN A 47 -3.96 -2.02 6.32
CA ASN A 47 -4.29 -3.44 6.35
C ASN A 47 -3.71 -4.15 5.13
N PHE A 48 -3.16 -5.34 5.38
CA PHE A 48 -2.62 -6.19 4.33
C PHE A 48 -3.59 -7.36 4.14
N ALA A 49 -4.49 -7.22 3.16
CA ALA A 49 -5.47 -8.23 2.84
C ALA A 49 -4.88 -9.27 1.87
N ARG A 50 -5.20 -10.54 2.09
CA ARG A 50 -4.79 -11.62 1.18
C ARG A 50 -5.72 -11.61 -0.03
N SER A 51 -5.18 -11.37 -1.22
CA SER A 51 -5.94 -11.47 -2.46
C SER A 51 -6.43 -12.92 -2.62
N GLY A 52 -7.76 -13.11 -2.65
CA GLY A 52 -8.38 -14.44 -2.60
C GLY A 52 -8.17 -15.29 -3.87
N SER A 53 -7.78 -14.66 -4.98
CA SER A 53 -7.78 -15.29 -6.31
C SER A 53 -6.40 -15.74 -6.78
N THR A 54 -5.31 -15.10 -6.31
CA THR A 54 -3.96 -15.47 -6.71
C THR A 54 -3.04 -15.56 -5.49
N THR A 55 -2.22 -16.62 -5.43
CA THR A 55 -1.31 -16.85 -4.30
C THR A 55 -0.06 -15.97 -4.35
N ARG A 56 0.10 -15.13 -5.39
CA ARG A 56 1.32 -14.35 -5.64
C ARG A 56 1.17 -12.87 -5.33
N SER A 57 -0.04 -12.35 -5.23
CA SER A 57 -0.29 -10.95 -4.85
C SER A 57 -1.07 -10.81 -3.56
N PHE A 58 -1.06 -9.60 -3.00
CA PHE A 58 -1.87 -9.19 -1.87
C PHE A 58 -2.50 -7.82 -2.17
N ASP A 59 -3.47 -7.44 -1.35
CA ASP A 59 -4.14 -6.16 -1.42
C ASP A 59 -3.72 -5.32 -0.21
N PHE A 60 -3.34 -4.07 -0.46
CA PHE A 60 -2.92 -3.11 0.55
C PHE A 60 -4.01 -2.06 0.74
N GLU A 61 -4.61 -2.05 1.92
CA GLU A 61 -5.70 -1.17 2.28
C GLU A 61 -5.19 -0.08 3.22
N ILE A 62 -5.50 1.17 2.93
CA ILE A 62 -5.11 2.31 3.75
C ILE A 62 -6.37 3.00 4.23
N GLU A 63 -6.58 2.99 5.53
CA GLU A 63 -7.69 3.67 6.19
C GLU A 63 -7.21 5.04 6.68
N ILE A 64 -7.90 6.10 6.26
CA ILE A 64 -7.62 7.46 6.70
C ILE A 64 -8.64 7.95 7.73
N LYS A 65 -8.34 9.05 8.43
CA LYS A 65 -9.16 9.64 9.52
C LYS A 65 -10.64 9.85 9.16
N ASN A 66 -10.96 10.04 7.88
CA ASN A 66 -12.33 10.23 7.39
C ASN A 66 -13.12 8.92 7.14
N SER A 67 -12.68 7.80 7.72
CA SER A 67 -13.22 6.45 7.46
C SER A 67 -13.18 6.03 5.98
N GLN A 68 -12.41 6.73 5.16
CA GLN A 68 -12.20 6.39 3.76
C GLN A 68 -11.09 5.33 3.68
N VAL A 69 -11.33 4.30 2.88
CA VAL A 69 -10.38 3.21 2.67
C VAL A 69 -9.92 3.23 1.21
N HIS A 70 -8.60 3.30 1.02
CA HIS A 70 -7.96 3.15 -0.28
C HIS A 70 -7.40 1.74 -0.41
N THR A 71 -8.03 0.92 -1.25
CA THR A 71 -7.59 -0.45 -1.53
C THR A 71 -6.76 -0.50 -2.80
N PHE A 72 -5.48 -0.83 -2.66
CA PHE A 72 -4.53 -1.08 -3.74
C PHE A 72 -4.37 -2.59 -3.89
N SER A 73 -4.92 -3.17 -4.95
CA SER A 73 -4.88 -4.60 -5.21
C SER A 73 -3.72 -5.00 -6.13
N SER A 74 -3.52 -6.30 -6.30
CA SER A 74 -2.52 -6.86 -7.24
C SER A 74 -1.07 -6.45 -6.94
N ILE A 75 -0.73 -6.26 -5.66
CA ILE A 75 0.66 -5.97 -5.26
C ILE A 75 1.42 -7.27 -5.11
N ASP A 76 2.61 -7.37 -5.69
CA ASP A 76 3.45 -8.56 -5.59
C ASP A 76 3.90 -8.80 -4.15
N LYS A 77 3.82 -10.06 -3.68
CA LYS A 77 4.29 -10.46 -2.35
C LYS A 77 5.76 -10.14 -2.11
N ALA A 78 6.59 -10.03 -3.15
CA ALA A 78 7.97 -9.58 -3.02
C ALA A 78 8.08 -8.18 -2.37
N GLU A 79 7.09 -7.32 -2.60
CA GLU A 79 7.06 -5.96 -2.03
C GLU A 79 6.45 -5.92 -0.61
N TYR A 80 5.86 -7.03 -0.13
CA TYR A 80 5.24 -7.10 1.20
C TYR A 80 6.22 -6.72 2.31
N ASN A 81 7.40 -7.37 2.33
CA ASN A 81 8.40 -7.13 3.38
C ASN A 81 8.85 -5.67 3.41
N ARG A 82 9.07 -5.07 2.23
CA ARG A 82 9.46 -3.66 2.11
C ARG A 82 8.38 -2.72 2.61
N LEU A 83 7.11 -2.94 2.21
CA LEU A 83 5.98 -2.13 2.66
C LEU A 83 5.71 -2.30 4.16
N PHE A 84 5.89 -3.51 4.69
CA PHE A 84 5.74 -3.82 6.10
C PHE A 84 6.82 -3.12 6.94
N GLU A 85 8.09 -3.22 6.57
CA GLU A 85 9.18 -2.49 7.21
C GLU A 85 8.98 -0.98 7.11
N TYR A 86 8.55 -0.49 5.94
CA TYR A 86 8.23 0.92 5.73
C TYR A 86 7.13 1.41 6.68
N ALA A 87 6.04 0.67 6.79
CA ALA A 87 4.94 0.99 7.69
C ALA A 87 5.39 0.98 9.17
N ASN A 88 6.21 0.00 9.58
CA ASN A 88 6.79 -0.05 10.92
C ASN A 88 7.74 1.13 11.20
N ASN A 89 8.63 1.45 10.27
CA ASN A 89 9.55 2.59 10.36
C ASN A 89 8.81 3.92 10.49
N LYS A 90 7.68 4.06 9.77
CA LYS A 90 6.78 5.21 9.85
C LYS A 90 5.81 5.17 11.03
N LYS A 91 5.88 4.13 11.87
CA LYS A 91 5.00 3.91 13.04
C LYS A 91 3.51 3.90 12.66
N LEU A 92 3.19 3.42 11.46
CA LEU A 92 1.81 3.25 11.02
C LEU A 92 1.18 2.06 11.74
N ARG A 93 -0.09 2.21 12.12
CA ARG A 93 -0.83 1.13 12.77
C ARG A 93 -1.24 0.08 11.76
N ILE A 94 -0.63 -1.10 11.82
CA ILE A 94 -0.97 -2.23 10.94
C ILE A 94 -2.13 -3.01 11.55
N LYS A 95 -3.31 -2.94 10.94
CA LYS A 95 -4.40 -3.88 11.17
C LYS A 95 -4.08 -5.13 10.36
N ASN A 96 -3.97 -6.28 11.01
CA ASN A 96 -3.93 -7.55 10.31
C ASN A 96 -5.34 -8.12 10.42
N LYS A 97 -6.21 -7.86 9.43
CA LYS A 97 -7.41 -8.69 9.23
C LYS A 97 -6.97 -10.03 8.66
N GLY A 98 -6.18 -10.76 9.44
CA GLY A 98 -6.02 -12.18 9.26
C GLY A 98 -7.39 -12.77 9.47
N ASN A 99 -8.10 -13.08 8.39
CA ASN A 99 -9.14 -14.08 8.45
C ASN A 99 -8.45 -15.35 8.97
N MET A 100 -8.55 -15.56 10.28
CA MET A 100 -8.60 -16.89 10.86
C MET A 100 -9.83 -17.54 10.23
N VAL A 101 -9.61 -18.18 9.08
CA VAL A 101 -10.53 -19.19 8.55
C VAL A 101 -9.96 -20.52 9.01
N CYS A 102 -10.49 -20.99 10.14
CA CYS A 102 -10.66 -22.41 10.39
C CYS A 102 -12.16 -22.69 10.29
#